data_AF-A0A7S1PIY7-F1
#
_entry.id   AF-A0A7S1PIY7-F1
#
_cell.length_a   1.000
_cell.length_b   1.000
_cell.length_c   1.000
_cell.angle_alpha   90.00
_cell.angle_beta   90.00
_cell.angle_gamma   90.00
#
_symmetry.space_group_name_H-M   'P 1'
#
loop_
_entity.id
_entity.type
_entity.pdbx_description
1 polymer ?
#
loop_
_entity_poly.entity_id
_entity_poly.type
_entity_poly.pdbx_seq_one_letter_code
_entity_poly.pdbx_strand_id
1 'polypeptide(L)'
;SGSAEGIASVLKDTGMRGVPLRVSAPFHSRYMQSAAQEFDRYLHSSFREVPGKSTSCPEVICNVTARPFDGSLGTLAQHIARPVLWKNSMEYVFLQEER
;
A
#
# COMPACT_ATOMS: atom_id res chain seq x y z
N SER A 1 -1.73 0.82 -11.14
CA SER A 1 -0.39 0.81 -11.78
C SER A 1 -0.27 -0.42 -12.68
N GLY A 2 0.62 -0.38 -13.67
CA GLY A 2 0.72 -1.41 -14.71
C GLY A 2 1.88 -1.16 -15.66
N SER A 3 2.01 -1.96 -16.73
CA SER A 3 3.00 -1.72 -17.77
C SER A 3 2.69 -0.42 -18.52
N ALA A 4 3.74 0.23 -19.03
CA ALA A 4 3.59 1.49 -19.77
C ALA A 4 2.73 1.29 -21.01
N GLU A 5 2.94 0.18 -21.74
CA GLU A 5 2.20 -0.18 -22.94
C GLU A 5 0.73 -0.45 -22.63
N GLY A 6 0.45 -1.19 -21.55
CA GLY A 6 -0.91 -1.52 -21.15
C GLY A 6 -1.71 -0.29 -20.73
N ILE A 7 -1.09 0.62 -19.96
CA ILE A 7 -1.72 1.88 -19.56
C ILE A 7 -1.93 2.79 -20.78
N ALA A 8 -0.94 2.90 -21.68
CA ALA A 8 -1.05 3.73 -22.89
C ALA A 8 -2.20 3.26 -23.80
N SER A 9 -2.38 1.95 -23.95
CA SER A 9 -3.53 1.39 -24.70
C SER A 9 -4.85 1.81 -24.07
N VAL A 10 -5.03 1.61 -22.75
CA VAL A 10 -6.28 1.96 -22.05
C VAL A 10 -6.57 3.46 -22.14
N LEU A 11 -5.58 4.32 -21.99
CA LEU A 11 -5.76 5.77 -22.08
C LEU A 11 -6.20 6.18 -23.49
N LYS A 12 -5.61 5.58 -24.53
CA LYS A 12 -6.00 5.81 -25.92
C LYS A 12 -7.43 5.38 -26.18
N ASP A 13 -7.80 4.17 -25.72
CA ASP A 13 -9.12 3.58 -25.98
C ASP A 13 -10.25 4.32 -25.23
N THR A 14 -9.94 4.92 -24.08
CA THR A 14 -10.91 5.66 -23.25
C THR A 14 -10.94 7.17 -23.51
N GLY A 15 -9.97 7.70 -24.28
CA GLY A 15 -9.79 9.15 -24.45
C GLY A 15 -9.36 9.86 -23.16
N MET A 16 -8.92 9.12 -22.14
CA MET A 16 -8.47 9.68 -20.86
C MET A 16 -7.06 10.24 -20.97
N ARG A 17 -6.79 11.29 -20.19
CA ARG A 17 -5.44 11.85 -20.05
C ARG A 17 -4.68 11.13 -18.94
N GLY A 18 -3.40 10.85 -19.18
CA GLY A 18 -2.50 10.31 -18.17
C GLY A 18 -1.13 10.98 -18.26
N VAL A 19 -0.45 11.07 -17.11
CA VAL A 19 0.92 11.58 -17.01
C VAL A 19 1.78 10.46 -16.45
N PRO A 20 2.85 10.04 -17.15
CA PRO A 20 3.75 9.02 -16.63
C PRO A 20 4.51 9.55 -15.41
N LEU A 21 4.56 8.76 -14.35
CA LEU A 21 5.35 9.07 -13.17
C LEU A 21 6.79 8.57 -13.35
N ARG A 22 7.77 9.36 -12.92
CA ARG A 22 9.20 9.00 -12.97
C ARG A 22 9.54 8.03 -11.84
N VAL A 23 9.15 6.78 -12.02
CA VAL A 23 9.41 5.68 -11.07
C VAL A 23 10.01 4.48 -11.80
N SER A 24 10.78 3.68 -11.09
CA SER A 24 11.48 2.51 -11.67
C SER A 24 10.61 1.27 -11.84
N ALA A 25 9.44 1.22 -11.18
CA ALA A 25 8.56 0.06 -11.20
C ALA A 25 7.08 0.45 -11.01
N PRO A 26 6.13 -0.39 -11.46
CA PRO A 26 4.70 -0.21 -11.19
C PRO A 26 4.35 -0.66 -9.76
N PHE A 27 4.78 0.12 -8.76
CA PHE A 27 4.51 -0.14 -7.34
C PHE A 27 3.01 -0.32 -7.04
N HIS A 28 2.69 -1.01 -5.94
CA HIS A 28 1.31 -1.26 -5.50
C HIS A 28 0.46 -2.00 -6.56
N SER A 29 1.07 -2.91 -7.31
CA SER A 29 0.41 -3.74 -8.32
C SER A 29 0.75 -5.21 -8.16
N ARG A 30 0.07 -6.06 -8.95
CA ARG A 30 0.40 -7.49 -9.07
C ARG A 30 1.86 -7.76 -9.46
N TYR A 31 2.52 -6.82 -10.15
CA TYR A 31 3.93 -6.97 -10.54
C TYR A 31 4.87 -6.99 -9.33
N MET A 32 4.43 -6.45 -8.19
CA MET A 32 5.18 -6.45 -6.93
C MET A 32 4.95 -7.71 -6.08
N GLN A 33 4.13 -8.68 -6.52
CA GLN A 33 3.75 -9.82 -5.71
C GLN A 33 4.95 -10.68 -5.27
N SER A 34 5.93 -10.89 -6.16
CA SER A 34 7.15 -11.64 -5.82
C SER A 34 7.98 -10.91 -4.75
N ALA A 35 8.11 -9.58 -4.88
CA ALA A 35 8.83 -8.77 -3.90
C ALA A 35 8.11 -8.77 -2.54
N ALA A 36 6.78 -8.73 -2.54
CA ALA A 36 5.97 -8.84 -1.31
C ALA A 36 6.20 -10.18 -0.60
N GLN A 37 6.26 -11.29 -1.34
CA GLN A 37 6.54 -12.62 -0.77
C GLN A 37 7.96 -12.75 -0.23
N GLU A 38 8.95 -12.19 -0.93
CA GLU A 38 10.32 -12.18 -0.45
C GLU A 38 10.46 -11.36 0.84
N PHE A 39 9.84 -10.19 0.88
CA PHE A 39 9.82 -9.34 2.05
C PHE A 39 9.08 -10.00 3.22
N ASP A 40 7.96 -10.68 2.97
CA ASP A 40 7.23 -11.44 3.98
C ASP A 40 8.11 -12.51 4.65
N ARG A 41 8.87 -13.26 3.84
CA ARG A 41 9.83 -14.25 4.35
C ARG A 41 10.90 -13.60 5.22
N TYR A 42 11.47 -12.49 4.76
CA TYR A 42 12.47 -11.74 5.52
C TYR A 42 11.91 -11.23 6.86
N LEU A 43 10.69 -10.68 6.86
CA LEU A 43 10.06 -10.16 8.07
C LEU A 43 9.88 -11.28 9.10
N HIS A 44 9.35 -12.43 8.69
CA HIS A 44 9.10 -13.56 9.59
C HIS A 44 10.39 -14.29 10.01
N SER A 45 11.47 -14.21 9.23
CA SER A 45 12.77 -14.76 9.65
C SER A 45 13.51 -13.87 10.65
N SER A 46 13.26 -12.57 10.60
CA SER A 46 14.06 -11.57 11.32
C SER A 46 13.34 -10.99 12.54
N PHE A 47 12.01 -11.02 12.56
CA PHE A 47 11.19 -10.39 13.59
C PHE A 47 10.09 -11.32 14.10
N ARG A 48 9.80 -11.23 15.39
CA ARG A 48 8.64 -11.89 16.01
C ARG A 48 7.37 -11.04 15.94
N GLU A 49 7.54 -9.73 15.87
CA GLU A 49 6.48 -8.72 15.83
C GLU A 49 6.97 -7.46 15.11
N VAL A 50 6.05 -6.55 14.78
CA VAL A 50 6.40 -5.28 14.13
C VAL A 50 7.26 -4.42 15.08
N PRO A 51 8.48 -4.03 14.70
CA PRO A 51 9.33 -3.18 15.53
C PRO A 51 8.73 -1.80 15.78
N GLY A 52 8.96 -1.24 16.97
CA GLY A 52 8.63 0.16 17.26
C GLY A 52 7.16 0.44 17.59
N LYS A 53 6.35 -0.59 17.87
CA LYS A 53 5.01 -0.43 18.44
C LYS A 53 5.10 0.04 19.90
N SER A 54 5.40 1.32 20.10
CA SER A 54 5.35 1.96 21.41
C SER A 54 3.90 2.37 21.74
N THR A 55 3.50 2.25 23.01
CA THR A 55 2.21 2.75 23.52
C THR A 55 2.09 4.28 23.41
N SER A 56 3.20 4.99 23.21
CA SER A 56 3.22 6.44 22.97
C SER A 56 3.04 6.85 21.51
N CYS A 57 3.02 5.89 20.58
CA CYS A 57 2.84 6.19 19.17
C CYS A 57 1.34 6.41 18.87
N PRO A 58 0.95 7.49 18.16
CA PRO A 58 -0.42 7.65 17.71
C PRO A 58 -0.86 6.46 16.84
N GLU A 59 -2.17 6.23 16.78
CA GLU A 59 -2.74 5.14 15.99
C GLU A 59 -2.31 5.27 14.51
N VAL A 60 -1.68 4.22 13.99
CA VAL A 60 -1.23 4.18 12.59
C VAL A 60 -2.37 3.65 11.73
N ILE A 61 -2.77 4.39 10.70
CA ILE A 61 -3.77 3.92 9.73
C ILE A 61 -3.09 3.15 8.62
N CYS A 62 -3.54 1.90 8.41
CA CYS A 62 -2.98 1.01 7.41
C CYS A 62 -3.44 1.42 6.01
N ASN A 63 -2.49 1.65 5.10
CA ASN A 63 -2.75 1.98 3.71
C ASN A 63 -3.52 0.90 2.94
N VAL A 64 -3.47 -0.36 3.38
CA VAL A 64 -4.14 -1.48 2.69
C VAL A 64 -5.61 -1.59 3.08
N THR A 65 -5.94 -1.29 4.33
CA THR A 65 -7.29 -1.49 4.88
C THR A 65 -8.03 -0.18 5.17
N ALA A 66 -7.32 0.96 5.18
CA ALA A 66 -7.82 2.26 5.63
C ALA A 66 -8.43 2.21 7.05
N ARG A 67 -7.84 1.38 7.91
CA ARG A 67 -8.25 1.13 9.29
C ARG A 67 -7.01 1.10 10.19
N PRO A 68 -7.19 1.15 11.53
CA PRO A 68 -6.07 0.99 12.45
C PRO A 68 -5.24 -0.23 12.09
N PHE A 69 -3.92 -0.02 12.07
CA PHE A 69 -2.97 -1.06 11.74
C PHE A 69 -3.00 -2.17 12.81
N ASP A 70 -3.15 -3.41 12.35
CA ASP A 70 -3.30 -4.60 13.19
C ASP A 70 -2.00 -5.02 13.90
N GLY A 71 -0.84 -4.50 13.48
CA GLY A 71 0.47 -4.91 13.97
C GLY A 71 0.98 -6.20 13.32
N SER A 72 0.39 -6.63 12.20
CA SER A 72 0.79 -7.84 11.49
C SER A 72 1.97 -7.59 10.55
N LEU A 73 3.00 -8.44 10.64
CA LEU A 73 4.10 -8.49 9.68
C LEU A 73 3.58 -8.81 8.25
N GLY A 74 2.58 -9.68 8.15
CA GLY A 74 1.95 -10.00 6.86
C GLY A 74 1.26 -8.79 6.24
N THR A 75 0.65 -7.93 7.04
CA THR A 75 0.03 -6.69 6.55
C THR A 75 1.08 -5.71 6.01
N LEU A 76 2.27 -5.63 6.65
CA LEU A 76 3.40 -4.86 6.11
C LEU A 76 3.88 -5.41 4.77
N ALA A 77 3.96 -6.73 4.62
CA ALA A 77 4.35 -7.34 3.37
C ALA A 77 3.34 -7.09 2.25
N GLN A 78 2.05 -7.25 2.55
CA GLN A 78 0.97 -7.00 1.58
C GLN A 78 0.98 -5.55 1.05
N HIS A 79 1.37 -4.58 1.87
CA HIS A 79 1.43 -3.17 1.48
C HIS A 79 2.26 -2.92 0.22
N ILE A 80 3.30 -3.73 -0.05
CA ILE A 80 4.16 -3.64 -1.24
C ILE A 80 3.36 -3.84 -2.55
N ALA A 81 2.38 -4.74 -2.54
CA ALA A 81 1.64 -5.17 -3.74
C ALA A 81 0.16 -4.76 -3.74
N ARG A 82 -0.31 -4.05 -2.71
CA ARG A 82 -1.68 -3.58 -2.56
C ARG A 82 -1.79 -2.07 -2.77
N PRO A 83 -2.91 -1.58 -3.31
CA PRO A 83 -3.14 -0.15 -3.50
C PRO A 83 -3.11 0.58 -2.16
N VAL A 84 -2.64 1.83 -2.19
CA VAL A 84 -2.72 2.75 -1.06
C VAL A 84 -4.12 3.39 -1.05
N LEU A 85 -4.94 3.03 -0.06
CA LEU A 85 -6.30 3.56 0.13
C LEU A 85 -6.29 4.92 0.83
N TRP A 86 -5.56 5.89 0.27
CA TRP A 86 -5.33 7.20 0.90
C TRP A 86 -6.63 7.96 1.19
N LYS A 87 -7.53 8.03 0.20
CA LYS A 87 -8.84 8.71 0.36
C LYS A 87 -9.62 8.12 1.53
N ASN A 88 -9.76 6.79 1.57
CA ASN A 88 -10.47 6.10 2.64
C ASN A 88 -9.79 6.26 4.00
N SER A 89 -8.46 6.39 4.02
CA SER A 89 -7.71 6.64 5.26
C SER A 89 -8.00 8.03 5.79
N MET A 90 -8.04 9.04 4.92
CA MET A 90 -8.43 10.41 5.30
C MET A 90 -9.89 10.47 5.76
N GLU A 91 -10.80 9.82 5.03
CA GLU A 91 -12.21 9.71 5.44
C GLU A 91 -12.35 9.06 6.83
N TYR A 92 -11.58 8.01 7.12
CA TYR A 92 -11.55 7.41 8.46
C TYR A 92 -11.12 8.40 9.53
N VAL A 93 -10.02 9.14 9.30
CA VAL A 93 -9.48 10.11 10.25
C VAL A 93 -10.47 11.25 10.51
N PHE A 94 -11.04 11.85 9.46
CA PHE A 94 -12.01 12.94 9.61
C PHE A 94 -13.26 12.50 10.39
N LEU A 95 -13.78 11.29 10.14
CA LEU A 95 -14.92 10.75 10.89
C LEU A 95 -14.62 10.50 12.38
N GLN A 96 -13.35 10.34 12.77
CA GLN A 96 -12.99 10.24 14.18
C GLN A 96 -12.89 11.60 14.87
N GLU A 97 -12.60 12.69 14.14
CA GLU A 97 -12.55 14.05 14.70
C GLU A 97 -13.94 14.63 15.02
N GLU A 98 -14.97 14.17 14.32
CA GLU A 98 -16.37 14.59 14.52
C GLU A 98 -17.06 13.89 15.72
N ARG A 99 -16.34 13.02 16.44
CA ARG A 99 -16.85 12.24 17.59
C ARG A 99 -16.28 12.73 18.92
#